data_AF-A0A975HKZ9-F1
#
_entry.id   AF-A0A975HKZ9-F1
#
_cell.length_a   1.000
_cell.length_b   1.000
_cell.length_c   1.000
_cell.angle_alpha   90.00
_cell.angle_beta   90.00
_cell.angle_gamma   90.00
#
_symmetry.space_group_name_H-M   'P 1'
#
loop_
_entity.id
_entity.type
_entity.pdbx_description
1 polymer ?
#
loop_
_entity_poly.entity_id
_entity_poly.type
_entity_poly.pdbx_seq_one_letter_code
_entity_poly.pdbx_strand_id
1 'polypeptide(L)'
;MKFEQLLTHFDMGISIEQLQKESLLDIAILFMGLDGAIDDKEKLVVKSFARNLDWHSVIPLDDYITDMQGKCILAIQSNEVESFIQHRLKHIVDAPMRDLALKLATEVSKADGTVDDKERRALSLLEAEII
;
A
#
# COMPACT_ATOMS: atom_id res chain seq x y z
N MET A 1 12.55 -4.82 20.60
CA MET A 1 12.32 -6.09 19.87
C MET A 1 12.30 -5.95 18.34
N LYS A 2 12.56 -4.77 17.75
CA LYS A 2 12.62 -4.58 16.27
C LYS A 2 13.90 -5.10 15.59
N PHE A 3 14.96 -5.40 16.35
CA PHE A 3 16.28 -5.77 15.81
C PHE A 3 16.34 -7.22 15.30
N GLU A 4 15.65 -8.14 15.97
CA GLU A 4 15.62 -9.57 15.61
C GLU A 4 14.90 -9.80 14.27
N GLN A 5 13.85 -9.02 14.00
CA GLN A 5 13.13 -9.05 12.72
C GLN A 5 13.97 -8.48 11.57
N LEU A 6 14.77 -7.43 11.81
CA LEU A 6 15.71 -6.89 10.82
C LEU A 6 16.76 -7.96 10.43
N LEU A 7 17.27 -8.71 11.41
CA LEU A 7 18.23 -9.80 11.18
C LEU A 7 17.63 -10.97 10.38
N THR A 8 16.37 -11.33 10.62
CA THR A 8 15.72 -12.44 9.89
C THR A 8 15.46 -12.12 8.42
N HIS A 9 15.20 -10.85 8.08
CA HIS A 9 15.04 -10.43 6.68
C HIS A 9 16.38 -10.37 5.93
N PHE A 10 17.45 -9.97 6.64
CA PHE A 10 18.82 -9.97 6.09
C PHE A 10 19.29 -11.40 5.75
N ASP A 11 18.91 -12.39 6.55
CA ASP A 11 19.29 -13.81 6.38
C ASP A 11 18.53 -14.51 5.23
N MET A 12 17.42 -13.93 4.75
CA MET A 12 16.61 -14.46 3.64
C MET A 12 16.87 -13.79 2.28
N GLY A 13 17.80 -12.83 2.20
CA GLY A 13 18.10 -12.11 0.95
C GLY A 13 16.99 -11.18 0.45
N ILE A 14 15.97 -10.92 1.28
CA ILE A 14 14.91 -9.96 0.98
C ILE A 14 15.39 -8.58 1.43
N SER A 15 15.59 -7.67 0.48
CA SER A 15 15.90 -6.28 0.82
C SER A 15 14.74 -5.69 1.62
N ILE A 16 15.00 -5.30 2.86
CA ILE A 16 14.02 -4.67 3.76
C ILE A 16 13.41 -3.44 3.09
N GLU A 17 14.18 -2.71 2.29
CA GLU A 17 13.69 -1.60 1.47
C GLU A 17 12.67 -2.06 0.41
N GLN A 18 12.90 -3.20 -0.25
CA GLN A 18 11.96 -3.73 -1.24
C GLN A 18 10.64 -4.14 -0.57
N LEU A 19 10.69 -4.78 0.60
CA LEU A 19 9.48 -5.14 1.35
C LEU A 19 8.66 -3.91 1.79
N GLN A 20 9.35 -2.84 2.17
CA GLN A 20 8.70 -1.57 2.49
C GLN A 20 8.04 -0.94 1.25
N LYS A 21 8.73 -0.93 0.10
CA LYS A 21 8.19 -0.44 -1.18
C LYS A 21 6.97 -1.25 -1.63
N GLU A 22 7.04 -2.57 -1.50
CA GLU A 22 5.92 -3.49 -1.76
C GLU A 22 4.73 -3.17 -0.86
N SER A 23 4.95 -3.03 0.44
CA SER A 23 3.89 -2.72 1.40
C SER A 23 3.25 -1.35 1.15
N LEU A 24 4.04 -0.38 0.70
CA LEU A 24 3.56 0.96 0.37
C LEU A 24 2.73 0.96 -0.92
N LEU A 25 3.16 0.19 -1.93
CA LEU A 25 2.40 -0.01 -3.14
C LEU A 25 1.08 -0.75 -2.87
N ASP A 26 1.09 -1.73 -1.98
CA ASP A 26 -0.10 -2.48 -1.56
C ASP A 26 -1.15 -1.58 -0.90
N ILE A 27 -0.72 -0.65 -0.04
CA ILE A 27 -1.62 0.36 0.52
C ILE A 27 -2.23 1.20 -0.60
N ALA A 28 -1.43 1.68 -1.55
CA ALA A 28 -1.95 2.50 -2.66
C ALA A 28 -2.97 1.74 -3.53
N ILE A 29 -2.70 0.47 -3.83
CA ILE A 29 -3.60 -0.39 -4.61
C ILE A 29 -4.89 -0.67 -3.84
N LEU A 30 -4.82 -0.84 -2.51
CA LEU A 30 -6.00 -1.00 -1.68
C LEU A 30 -6.92 0.22 -1.77
N PHE A 31 -6.35 1.43 -1.63
CA PHE A 31 -7.11 2.67 -1.65
C PHE A 31 -7.83 2.88 -3.00
N MET A 32 -7.16 2.58 -4.11
CA MET A 32 -7.76 2.59 -5.47
C MET A 32 -8.94 1.61 -5.64
N GLY A 33 -9.13 0.65 -4.74
CA GLY A 33 -10.27 -0.28 -4.80
C GLY A 33 -11.38 -0.01 -3.78
N LEU A 34 -11.19 0.92 -2.84
CA LEU A 34 -12.05 1.04 -1.65
C LEU A 34 -13.47 1.49 -1.95
N ASP A 35 -13.62 2.38 -2.92
CA ASP A 35 -14.90 2.86 -3.45
C ASP A 35 -15.68 1.76 -4.21
N GLY A 36 -14.99 0.69 -4.58
CA GLY A 36 -15.52 -0.45 -5.33
C GLY A 36 -15.42 -0.30 -6.85
N ALA A 37 -14.77 0.76 -7.35
CA ALA A 37 -14.57 1.02 -8.76
C ALA A 37 -13.17 1.60 -9.02
N ILE A 38 -12.29 0.79 -9.61
CA ILE A 38 -10.95 1.27 -9.98
C ILE A 38 -11.06 2.27 -11.14
N ASP A 39 -10.82 3.55 -10.90
CA ASP A 39 -10.79 4.59 -11.94
C ASP A 39 -9.43 4.60 -12.66
N ASP A 40 -9.45 4.93 -13.96
CA ASP A 40 -8.23 5.02 -14.77
C ASP A 40 -7.24 6.09 -14.25
N LYS A 41 -7.73 7.17 -13.60
CA LYS A 41 -6.90 8.22 -13.01
C LYS A 41 -6.16 7.71 -11.78
N GLU A 42 -6.83 6.99 -10.88
CA GLU A 42 -6.21 6.40 -9.70
C GLU A 42 -5.14 5.38 -10.09
N LYS A 43 -5.48 4.53 -11.07
CA LYS A 43 -4.54 3.59 -11.66
C LYS A 43 -3.32 4.29 -12.25
N LEU A 44 -3.50 5.46 -12.85
CA LEU A 44 -2.40 6.25 -13.40
C LEU A 44 -1.51 6.82 -12.29
N VAL A 45 -2.09 7.30 -11.17
CA VAL A 45 -1.34 7.73 -9.98
C VAL A 45 -0.51 6.57 -9.43
N VAL A 46 -1.13 5.42 -9.17
CA VAL A 46 -0.44 4.21 -8.66
C VAL A 46 0.65 3.76 -9.63
N LYS A 47 0.39 3.69 -10.94
CA LYS A 47 1.39 3.30 -11.94
C LYS A 47 2.53 4.31 -12.07
N SER A 48 2.24 5.60 -11.98
CA SER A 48 3.26 6.66 -12.04
C SER A 48 4.18 6.59 -10.83
N PHE A 49 3.62 6.34 -9.65
CA PHE A 49 4.36 6.12 -8.42
C PHE A 49 5.20 4.85 -8.53
N ALA A 50 4.59 3.76 -8.96
CA ALA A 50 5.24 2.47 -9.12
C ALA A 50 6.44 2.53 -10.09
N ARG A 51 6.34 3.30 -11.17
CA ARG A 51 7.46 3.53 -12.11
C ARG A 51 8.61 4.33 -11.52
N ASN A 52 8.34 5.18 -10.54
CA ASN A 52 9.35 5.95 -9.82
C ASN A 52 9.98 5.14 -8.66
N LEU A 53 9.42 3.97 -8.34
CA LEU A 53 10.04 3.05 -7.40
C LEU A 53 11.19 2.32 -8.07
N ASP A 54 12.34 2.30 -7.39
CA ASP A 54 13.44 1.42 -7.74
C ASP A 54 13.08 -0.01 -7.34
N TRP A 55 12.43 -0.73 -8.26
CA TRP A 55 11.80 -2.03 -8.05
C TRP A 55 12.76 -3.18 -8.37
N HIS A 56 13.08 -3.97 -7.34
CA HIS A 56 14.01 -5.11 -7.44
C HIS A 56 13.37 -6.45 -7.10
N SER A 57 12.03 -6.55 -7.16
CA SER A 57 11.34 -7.81 -6.89
C SER A 57 11.57 -8.82 -8.01
N VAL A 58 11.47 -10.11 -7.67
CA VAL A 58 11.53 -11.22 -8.64
C VAL A 58 10.34 -11.15 -9.60
N ILE A 59 9.23 -10.56 -9.15
CA ILE A 59 8.00 -10.40 -9.93
C ILE A 59 8.05 -9.06 -10.67
N PRO A 60 7.72 -9.01 -11.97
CA PRO A 60 7.58 -7.76 -12.70
C PRO A 60 6.53 -6.85 -12.04
N LEU A 61 6.79 -5.55 -12.05
CA LEU A 61 5.95 -4.56 -11.38
C LEU A 61 4.48 -4.58 -11.84
N ASP A 62 4.23 -4.66 -13.14
CA ASP A 62 2.85 -4.72 -13.68
C ASP A 62 2.12 -6.02 -13.28
N ASP A 63 2.83 -7.16 -13.22
CA ASP A 63 2.28 -8.43 -12.77
C ASP A 63 1.96 -8.39 -11.27
N TYR A 64 2.84 -7.80 -10.48
CA TYR A 64 2.64 -7.58 -9.05
C TYR A 64 1.41 -6.70 -8.78
N ILE A 65 1.28 -5.57 -9.49
CA ILE A 65 0.11 -4.69 -9.35
C ILE A 65 -1.18 -5.43 -9.67
N THR A 66 -1.18 -6.25 -10.73
CA THR A 66 -2.38 -7.00 -11.14
C THR A 66 -2.76 -8.07 -10.11
N ASP A 67 -1.78 -8.82 -9.58
CA ASP A 67 -2.02 -9.82 -8.52
C ASP A 67 -2.51 -9.16 -7.22
N MET A 68 -1.89 -8.04 -6.84
CA MET A 68 -2.27 -7.30 -5.65
C MET A 68 -3.62 -6.60 -5.76
N GLN A 69 -4.01 -6.15 -6.96
CA GLN A 69 -5.37 -5.67 -7.21
C GLN A 69 -6.40 -6.75 -6.87
N GLY A 70 -6.19 -7.99 -7.31
CA GLY A 70 -7.06 -9.12 -6.98
C GLY A 70 -7.17 -9.36 -5.48
N LYS A 71 -6.03 -9.36 -4.77
CA LYS A 71 -6.00 -9.51 -3.30
C LYS A 71 -6.70 -8.37 -2.57
N CYS A 72 -6.52 -7.13 -3.02
CA CYS A 72 -7.18 -5.97 -2.42
C CYS A 72 -8.70 -6.05 -2.60
N ILE A 73 -9.17 -6.39 -3.80
CA ILE A 73 -10.61 -6.58 -4.07
C ILE A 73 -11.19 -7.66 -3.14
N LEU A 74 -10.48 -8.78 -2.95
CA LEU A 74 -10.91 -9.83 -2.02
C LEU A 74 -10.95 -9.35 -0.57
N ALA A 75 -9.95 -8.59 -0.13
CA ALA A 75 -9.90 -8.02 1.22
C ALA A 75 -11.05 -7.02 1.45
N ILE A 76 -11.37 -6.20 0.44
CA ILE A 76 -12.50 -5.25 0.46
C ILE A 76 -13.83 -6.00 0.53
N GLN A 77 -14.02 -7.03 -0.29
CA GLN A 77 -15.22 -7.88 -0.28
C GLN A 77 -15.39 -8.63 1.05
N SER A 78 -14.29 -9.02 1.68
CA SER A 78 -14.28 -9.73 2.97
C SER A 78 -14.34 -8.79 4.17
N ASN A 79 -14.39 -7.47 3.95
CA ASN A 79 -14.37 -6.43 4.99
C ASN A 79 -13.13 -6.52 5.92
N GLU A 80 -12.00 -6.95 5.38
CA GLU A 80 -10.71 -7.12 6.09
C GLU A 80 -9.72 -5.98 5.81
N VAL A 81 -10.22 -4.83 5.32
CA VAL A 81 -9.43 -3.65 4.95
C VAL A 81 -8.54 -3.17 6.09
N GLU A 82 -9.07 -3.07 7.30
CA GLU A 82 -8.32 -2.60 8.48
C GLU A 82 -7.16 -3.54 8.82
N SER A 83 -7.43 -4.84 8.88
CA SER A 83 -6.42 -5.88 9.10
C SER A 83 -5.33 -5.85 8.03
N PHE A 84 -5.72 -5.61 6.78
CA PHE A 84 -4.78 -5.49 5.66
C PHE A 84 -3.85 -4.28 5.84
N ILE A 85 -4.41 -3.10 6.13
CA ILE A 85 -3.62 -1.87 6.37
C ILE A 85 -2.65 -2.08 7.53
N GLN A 86 -3.13 -2.58 8.67
CA GLN A 86 -2.30 -2.83 9.84
C GLN A 86 -1.17 -3.84 9.55
N HIS A 87 -1.47 -4.89 8.78
CA HIS A 87 -0.46 -5.86 8.38
C HIS A 87 0.62 -5.22 7.50
N ARG A 88 0.25 -4.36 6.55
CA ARG A 88 1.21 -3.66 5.68
C ARG A 88 2.02 -2.61 6.43
N LEU A 89 1.41 -1.85 7.32
CA LEU A 89 2.13 -0.88 8.17
C LEU A 89 3.16 -1.52 9.10
N LYS A 90 2.98 -2.78 9.51
CA LYS A 90 4.00 -3.52 10.29
C LYS A 90 5.29 -3.75 9.50
N HIS A 91 5.20 -3.87 8.18
CA HIS A 91 6.35 -4.02 7.31
C HIS A 91 7.02 -2.68 6.98
N ILE A 92 6.29 -1.56 7.11
CA ILE A 92 6.85 -0.22 6.99
C ILE A 92 7.50 0.19 8.32
N VAL A 93 8.82 -0.01 8.38
CA VAL A 93 9.65 0.27 9.56
C VAL A 93 10.01 1.75 9.62
N ASP A 94 10.19 2.40 8.47
CA ASP A 94 10.65 3.78 8.34
C ASP A 94 9.51 4.79 8.49
N ALA A 95 9.65 5.72 9.44
CA ALA A 95 8.73 6.84 9.64
C ALA A 95 8.48 7.67 8.35
N PRO A 96 9.48 8.05 7.54
CA PRO A 96 9.22 8.80 6.30
C PRO A 96 8.44 7.99 5.26
N MET A 97 8.55 6.65 5.25
CA MET A 97 7.76 5.82 4.36
C MET A 97 6.31 5.71 4.82
N ARG A 98 6.04 5.80 6.13
CA ARG A 98 4.67 5.88 6.65
C ARG A 98 3.98 7.18 6.23
N ASP A 99 4.68 8.31 6.34
CA ASP A 99 4.18 9.59 5.84
C ASP A 99 3.94 9.57 4.33
N LEU A 100 4.81 8.89 3.58
CA LEU A 100 4.64 8.71 2.14
C LEU A 100 3.42 7.86 1.81
N ALA A 101 3.16 6.80 2.58
CA ALA A 101 1.97 5.97 2.42
C ALA A 101 0.69 6.78 2.63
N LEU A 102 0.65 7.66 3.64
CA LEU A 102 -0.49 8.56 3.87
C LEU A 102 -0.68 9.57 2.74
N LYS A 103 0.40 10.18 2.27
CA LYS A 103 0.34 11.10 1.12
C LYS A 103 -0.17 10.38 -0.12
N LEU A 104 0.34 9.18 -0.40
CA LEU A 104 -0.03 8.41 -1.57
C LEU A 104 -1.50 7.95 -1.49
N ALA A 105 -1.95 7.44 -0.34
CA ALA A 105 -3.36 7.11 -0.13
C ALA A 105 -4.27 8.33 -0.32
N THR A 106 -3.85 9.49 0.17
CA THR A 106 -4.59 10.75 -0.01
C THR A 106 -4.63 11.20 -1.47
N GLU A 107 -3.54 11.03 -2.22
CA GLU A 107 -3.48 11.37 -3.65
C GLU A 107 -4.33 10.43 -4.49
N VAL A 108 -4.31 9.13 -4.20
CA VAL A 108 -5.14 8.13 -4.86
C VAL A 108 -6.61 8.44 -4.64
N SER A 109 -7.08 8.57 -3.38
CA SER A 109 -8.48 8.89 -3.06
C SER A 109 -8.95 10.27 -3.53
N LYS A 110 -8.05 11.16 -3.97
CA LYS A 110 -8.42 12.46 -4.54
C LYS A 110 -8.36 12.47 -6.06
N ALA A 111 -7.82 11.43 -6.69
CA ALA A 111 -7.55 11.39 -8.12
C ALA A 111 -8.83 11.26 -8.95
N ASP A 112 -9.81 10.52 -8.44
CA ASP A 112 -11.14 10.34 -9.03
C ASP A 112 -12.03 11.58 -8.84
N GLY A 113 -11.75 12.36 -7.78
CA GLY A 113 -12.43 13.60 -7.40
C GLY A 113 -13.51 13.43 -6.34
N THR A 114 -13.76 12.21 -5.84
CA THR A 114 -14.82 11.92 -4.86
C THR A 114 -14.31 11.05 -3.72
N VAL A 115 -14.02 11.67 -2.56
CA VAL A 115 -13.60 10.88 -1.38
C VAL A 115 -14.82 10.28 -0.68
N ASP A 116 -15.00 8.97 -0.85
CA ASP A 116 -16.09 8.19 -0.28
C ASP A 116 -15.93 7.94 1.23
N ASP A 117 -17.02 7.61 1.91
CA ASP A 117 -17.04 7.37 3.36
C ASP A 117 -16.10 6.22 3.77
N LYS A 118 -15.91 5.22 2.91
CA LYS A 118 -14.98 4.09 3.15
C LYS A 118 -13.53 4.55 3.11
N GLU A 119 -13.18 5.39 2.16
CA GLU A 119 -11.84 5.95 2.01
C GLU A 119 -11.50 6.88 3.16
N ARG A 120 -12.46 7.74 3.59
CA ARG A 120 -12.25 8.59 4.78
C ARG A 120 -11.97 7.78 6.03
N ARG A 121 -12.67 6.66 6.22
CA ARG A 121 -12.44 5.75 7.35
C ARG A 121 -11.05 5.11 7.25
N ALA A 122 -10.68 4.62 6.07
CA ALA A 122 -9.36 4.03 5.84
C ALA A 122 -8.23 5.06 6.02
N LEU A 123 -8.39 6.29 5.53
CA LEU A 123 -7.45 7.40 5.75
C LEU A 123 -7.32 7.73 7.24
N SER A 124 -8.44 7.81 7.97
CA SER A 124 -8.43 8.09 9.41
C SER A 124 -7.73 6.98 10.21
N LEU A 125 -7.91 5.71 9.81
CA LEU A 125 -7.20 4.58 10.39
C LEU A 125 -5.70 4.66 10.10
N LEU A 126 -5.34 4.99 8.86
CA LEU A 126 -3.94 5.14 8.46
C LEU A 126 -3.27 6.29 9.23
N GLU A 127 -3.93 7.44 9.38
CA GLU A 127 -3.45 8.56 10.20
C GLU A 127 -3.26 8.15 11.66
N ALA A 128 -4.22 7.43 12.25
CA ALA A 128 -4.16 6.99 13.64
C ALA A 128 -3.00 6.00 13.93
N GLU A 129 -2.59 5.20 12.95
CA GLU A 129 -1.49 4.23 13.08
C GLU A 129 -0.09 4.86 12.84
N ILE A 130 -0.05 6.10 12.34
CA ILE A 130 1.19 6.86 12.08
C ILE A 130 1.56 7.76 13.27
N ILE A 131 0.56 8.27 14.00
CA ILE A 131 0.70 9.12 15.21
C ILE A 131 1.17 8.29 16.41
#